data_AF-A0AA87ZH18-F1
#
_entry.id   AF-A0AA87ZH18-F1
#
_cell.length_a   1.000
_cell.length_b   1.000
_cell.length_c   1.000
_cell.angle_alpha   90.00
_cell.angle_beta   90.00
_cell.angle_gamma   90.00
#
_symmetry.space_group_name_H-M   'P 1'
#
loop_
_entity.id
_entity.type
_entity.pdbx_description
1 polymer ?
#
loop_
_entity_poly.entity_id
_entity_poly.type
_entity_poly.pdbx_seq_one_letter_code
_entity_poly.pdbx_strand_id
1 'polypeptide(L)'
;MLLDNLIKTKDDVEILSQNGVLDYWLNVEEATKFFNKLYTDTYVKAYYYLELTDEVDKYCKRWWPKNRTVLSRDYFNYPGASFSVGVATFFLICAFLQTFFTISK
;
A
#
# COMPACT_ATOMS: atom_id res chain seq x y z
N MET A 1 -4.70 -15.10 12.08
CA MET A 1 -5.55 -13.91 11.83
C MET A 1 -4.84 -12.73 11.17
N LEU A 2 -3.50 -12.57 11.25
CA LEU A 2 -2.80 -11.68 10.32
C LEU A 2 -2.42 -12.43 9.03
N LEU A 3 -1.59 -13.48 9.17
CA LEU A 3 -1.13 -14.27 8.03
C LEU A 3 -2.27 -14.91 7.23
N ASP A 4 -3.35 -15.32 7.89
CA ASP A 4 -4.55 -15.83 7.20
C ASP A 4 -5.20 -14.79 6.28
N ASN A 5 -5.20 -13.50 6.67
CA ASN A 5 -5.72 -12.43 5.81
C ASN A 5 -4.77 -12.09 4.67
N LEU A 6 -3.48 -12.44 4.81
CA LEU A 6 -2.45 -12.19 3.81
C LEU A 6 -2.31 -13.34 2.82
N ILE A 7 -2.50 -14.59 3.25
CA ILE A 7 -2.30 -15.79 2.44
C ILE A 7 -3.65 -16.41 2.11
N LYS A 8 -4.15 -16.20 0.88
CA LYS A 8 -5.35 -16.87 0.37
C LYS A 8 -5.04 -17.71 -0.87
N THR A 9 -4.06 -17.28 -1.65
CA THR A 9 -3.68 -17.86 -2.94
C THR A 9 -2.18 -18.19 -2.99
N LYS A 10 -1.78 -18.87 -4.06
CA LYS A 10 -0.37 -19.18 -4.32
C LYS A 10 0.45 -17.91 -4.55
N ASP A 11 -0.14 -16.96 -5.27
CA ASP A 11 0.47 -15.66 -5.58
C ASP A 11 0.80 -14.90 -4.29
N ASP A 12 -0.07 -14.96 -3.28
CA ASP A 12 0.18 -14.32 -1.99
C ASP A 12 1.41 -14.89 -1.30
N VAL A 13 1.56 -16.23 -1.29
CA VAL A 13 2.74 -16.91 -0.70
C VAL A 13 4.00 -16.51 -1.44
N GLU A 14 3.93 -16.45 -2.77
CA GLU A 14 5.07 -16.10 -3.61
C GLU A 14 5.49 -14.63 -3.41
N ILE A 15 4.55 -13.69 -3.39
CA ILE A 15 4.83 -12.27 -3.11
C ILE A 15 5.45 -12.11 -1.73
N LEU A 16 4.89 -12.77 -0.70
CA LEU A 16 5.41 -12.68 0.66
C LEU A 16 6.82 -13.27 0.77
N SER A 17 7.11 -14.34 0.02
CA SER A 17 8.44 -14.94 -0.03
C SER A 17 9.46 -14.07 -0.77
N GLN A 18 9.08 -13.49 -1.92
CA GLN A 18 9.93 -12.53 -2.65
C GLN A 18 10.27 -11.30 -1.81
N ASN A 19 9.37 -10.88 -0.92
CA ASN A 19 9.61 -9.77 0.01
C ASN A 19 10.30 -10.21 1.32
N GLY A 20 10.71 -11.48 1.45
CA GLY A 20 11.41 -12.01 2.62
C GLY A 20 10.55 -12.10 3.89
N VAL A 21 9.23 -12.00 3.75
CA VAL A 21 8.27 -12.11 4.86
C VAL A 21 8.01 -13.58 5.22
N LEU A 22 8.11 -14.48 4.23
CA LEU A 22 7.97 -15.92 4.40
C LEU A 22 9.16 -16.66 3.81
N ASP A 23 9.69 -17.60 4.59
CA ASP A 23 10.58 -18.64 4.09
C ASP A 23 9.86 -19.98 4.26
N TYR A 24 9.83 -20.79 3.20
CA TYR A 24 9.18 -22.09 3.22
C TYR A 24 10.03 -23.09 2.45
N TRP A 25 10.18 -24.29 3.02
CA TRP A 25 10.99 -25.36 2.43
C TRP A 25 10.21 -26.25 1.45
N LEU A 26 8.91 -26.02 1.33
CA LEU A 26 7.99 -26.76 0.46
C LEU A 26 7.93 -26.13 -0.93
N ASN A 27 7.16 -26.72 -1.86
CA ASN A 27 6.74 -25.97 -3.05
C ASN A 27 5.61 -24.99 -2.71
N VAL A 28 5.39 -23.96 -3.54
CA VAL A 28 4.38 -22.90 -3.31
C VAL A 28 3.00 -23.50 -3.06
N GLU A 29 2.63 -24.55 -3.79
CA GLU A 29 1.32 -25.17 -3.69
C GLU A 29 1.10 -25.90 -2.36
N GLU A 30 2.11 -26.63 -1.90
CA GLU A 30 2.10 -27.30 -0.60
C GLU A 30 2.15 -26.30 0.55
N ALA A 31 2.96 -25.24 0.43
CA ALA A 31 3.00 -24.15 1.41
C ALA A 31 1.63 -23.47 1.53
N THR A 32 1.00 -23.15 0.40
CA THR A 32 -0.34 -22.54 0.38
C THR A 32 -1.39 -23.44 1.04
N LYS A 33 -1.39 -24.74 0.69
CA LYS A 33 -2.31 -25.73 1.31
C LYS A 33 -2.06 -25.88 2.81
N PHE A 34 -0.79 -25.89 3.22
CA PHE A 34 -0.41 -25.97 4.63
C PHE A 34 -0.94 -24.77 5.42
N PHE A 35 -0.70 -23.54 4.94
CA PHE A 35 -1.18 -22.34 5.61
C PHE A 35 -2.70 -22.25 5.64
N ASN A 36 -3.39 -22.56 4.54
CA ASN A 36 -4.86 -22.57 4.52
C ASN A 36 -5.44 -23.60 5.48
N LYS A 37 -4.84 -24.80 5.56
CA LYS A 37 -5.27 -25.82 6.52
C LYS A 37 -4.94 -25.44 7.96
N LEU A 38 -3.85 -24.71 8.18
CA LEU A 38 -3.44 -24.25 9.51
C LEU A 38 -4.42 -23.24 10.10
N TYR A 39 -5.24 -22.55 9.29
CA TYR A 39 -6.25 -21.59 9.73
C TYR A 39 -7.70 -22.07 9.56
N THR A 40 -7.90 -23.19 8.87
CA THR A 40 -9.21 -23.86 8.78
C THR A 40 -9.42 -24.71 10.03
N ASP A 41 -10.45 -24.41 10.82
CA ASP A 41 -10.83 -25.12 12.06
C ASP A 41 -9.84 -25.04 13.24
N THR A 42 -8.88 -24.13 13.20
CA THR A 42 -7.95 -23.86 14.30
C THR A 42 -8.26 -22.52 14.96
N TYR A 43 -8.60 -22.56 16.23
CA TYR A 43 -8.73 -21.34 17.03
C TYR A 43 -7.36 -20.98 17.62
N VAL A 44 -6.80 -19.85 17.16
CA VAL A 44 -5.58 -19.31 17.76
C VAL A 44 -5.92 -18.73 19.12
N LYS A 45 -5.54 -19.44 20.19
CA LYS A 45 -5.81 -19.04 21.59
C LYS A 45 -5.19 -17.70 22.00
N ALA A 46 -4.13 -17.26 21.32
CA ALA A 46 -3.41 -16.03 21.64
C ALA A 46 -3.18 -15.20 20.36
N TYR A 47 -3.69 -13.98 20.36
CA TYR A 47 -3.48 -13.02 19.28
C TYR A 47 -2.05 -12.43 19.36
N TYR A 48 -1.05 -13.22 18.97
CA TYR A 48 0.36 -12.80 19.02
C TYR A 48 0.68 -11.57 18.16
N TYR A 49 -0.14 -11.30 17.14
CA TYR A 49 0.01 -10.16 16.24
C TYR A 49 -1.04 -9.08 16.47
N LEU A 50 -1.68 -9.03 17.64
CA LEU A 50 -2.75 -8.06 17.91
C LEU A 50 -2.28 -6.62 17.69
N GLU A 51 -1.15 -6.26 18.29
CA GLU A 51 -0.58 -4.91 18.19
C GLU A 51 -0.20 -4.56 16.74
N LEU A 52 0.44 -5.48 16.03
CA LEU A 52 0.76 -5.30 14.61
C LEU A 52 -0.51 -5.14 13.75
N THR A 53 -1.55 -5.92 14.03
CA THR A 53 -2.83 -5.82 13.30
C THR A 53 -3.50 -4.47 13.57
N ASP A 54 -3.46 -3.98 14.80
CA ASP A 54 -4.00 -2.68 15.18
C ASP A 54 -3.21 -1.52 14.57
N GLU A 55 -1.89 -1.64 14.47
CA GLU A 55 -1.04 -0.65 13.80
C GLU A 55 -1.31 -0.60 12.29
N VAL A 56 -1.41 -1.76 11.64
CA VAL A 56 -1.77 -1.86 10.21
C VAL A 56 -3.17 -1.29 9.97
N ASP A 57 -4.14 -1.61 10.83
CA ASP A 57 -5.50 -1.08 10.72
C ASP A 57 -5.54 0.45 10.91
N LYS A 58 -4.83 0.99 11.91
CA LYS A 58 -4.67 2.44 12.11
C LYS A 58 -3.99 3.12 10.91
N TYR A 59 -2.98 2.49 10.33
CA TYR A 59 -2.32 2.98 9.13
C TYR A 59 -3.28 3.00 7.94
N CYS A 60 -3.99 1.90 7.67
CA CYS A 60 -4.97 1.79 6.59
C CYS A 60 -6.15 2.78 6.74
N LYS A 61 -6.56 3.07 7.99
CA LYS A 61 -7.62 4.04 8.29
C LYS A 61 -7.18 5.51 8.13
N ARG A 62 -5.88 5.81 8.06
CA ARG A 62 -5.43 7.18 7.78
C ARG A 62 -5.84 7.57 6.36
N TRP A 63 -6.37 8.78 6.22
CA TRP A 63 -6.81 9.35 4.94
C TRP A 63 -5.66 9.47 3.92
N TRP A 64 -4.43 9.64 4.42
CA TRP A 64 -3.23 9.86 3.61
C TRP A 64 -2.79 8.65 2.76
N PRO A 65 -2.58 7.43 3.30
CA PRO A 65 -2.17 6.28 2.48
C PRO A 65 -3.20 5.87 1.42
N LYS A 66 -4.50 5.95 1.72
CA LYS A 66 -5.57 5.66 0.75
C LYS A 66 -5.57 6.62 -0.43
N ASN A 67 -5.38 7.91 -0.18
CA ASN A 67 -5.31 8.90 -1.24
C ASN A 67 -3.95 8.90 -1.94
N ARG A 68 -2.87 8.54 -1.26
CA ARG A 68 -1.53 8.45 -1.86
C ARG A 68 -1.41 7.31 -2.85
N THR A 69 -2.05 6.17 -2.64
CA THR A 69 -2.07 5.08 -3.63
C THR A 69 -2.88 5.47 -4.85
N VAL A 70 -4.03 6.13 -4.69
CA VAL A 70 -4.81 6.67 -5.82
C VAL A 70 -4.02 7.73 -6.56
N LEU A 71 -3.46 8.71 -5.85
CA LEU A 71 -2.60 9.74 -6.44
C LEU A 71 -1.44 9.05 -7.17
N SER A 72 -0.69 8.17 -6.52
CA SER A 72 0.49 7.57 -7.14
C SER A 72 0.15 6.71 -8.36
N ARG A 73 -0.95 5.94 -8.30
CA ARG A 73 -1.34 5.03 -9.38
C ARG A 73 -1.95 5.77 -10.57
N ASP A 74 -2.67 6.85 -10.36
CA ASP A 74 -3.31 7.60 -11.45
C ASP A 74 -2.43 8.76 -11.96
N TYR A 75 -1.63 9.38 -11.08
CA TYR A 75 -0.73 10.51 -11.37
C TYR A 75 0.56 10.08 -12.07
N PHE A 76 1.24 9.04 -11.57
CA PHE A 76 2.55 8.61 -12.11
C PHE A 76 2.46 7.56 -13.22
N ASN A 77 1.37 6.78 -13.32
CA ASN A 77 1.22 5.84 -14.44
C ASN A 77 0.70 6.51 -15.73
N TYR A 78 0.10 7.70 -15.65
CA TYR A 78 -0.32 8.44 -16.84
C TYR A 78 0.65 9.62 -17.10
N PRO A 79 1.60 9.48 -18.04
CA PRO A 79 2.66 10.48 -18.25
C PRO A 79 2.11 11.88 -18.58
N GLY A 80 0.94 11.97 -19.22
CA GLY A 80 0.30 13.24 -19.55
C GLY A 80 -0.25 14.02 -18.33
N ALA A 81 -0.70 13.34 -17.28
CA ALA A 81 -1.29 13.98 -16.11
C ALA A 81 -0.21 14.64 -15.24
N SER A 82 0.91 13.95 -15.05
CA SER A 82 2.09 14.49 -14.37
C SER A 82 2.61 15.76 -15.04
N PHE A 83 2.69 15.78 -16.39
CA PHE A 83 3.15 16.96 -17.13
C PHE A 83 2.17 18.14 -17.01
N SER A 84 0.87 17.89 -17.15
CA SER A 84 -0.17 18.92 -17.05
C SER A 84 -0.16 19.63 -15.68
N VAL A 85 -0.01 18.86 -14.59
CA VAL A 85 0.06 19.43 -13.24
C VAL A 85 1.33 20.25 -13.04
N GLY A 86 2.48 19.79 -13.58
CA GLY A 86 3.73 20.56 -13.55
C GLY A 86 3.59 21.92 -14.23
N VAL A 87 2.99 21.93 -15.42
CA VAL A 87 2.71 23.17 -16.18
C VAL A 87 1.73 24.08 -15.42
N ALA A 88 0.63 23.53 -14.89
CA ALA A 88 -0.34 24.31 -14.11
C ALA A 88 0.28 24.91 -12.85
N THR A 89 1.14 24.17 -12.15
CA THR A 89 1.87 24.63 -10.96
C THR A 89 2.84 25.76 -11.31
N PHE A 90 3.58 25.62 -12.42
CA PHE A 90 4.47 26.67 -12.90
C PHE A 90 3.71 27.97 -13.20
N PHE A 91 2.59 27.88 -13.92
CA PHE A 91 1.74 29.04 -14.20
C PHE A 91 1.17 29.67 -12.93
N LEU A 92 0.77 28.86 -11.94
CA LEU A 92 0.31 29.35 -10.65
C LEU A 92 1.40 30.14 -9.91
N ILE A 93 2.63 29.64 -9.89
CA ILE A 93 3.77 30.33 -9.26
C ILE A 93 4.04 31.65 -9.99
N CYS A 94 4.08 31.63 -11.33
CA CYS A 94 4.27 32.84 -12.13
C CYS A 94 3.16 33.87 -11.87
N ALA A 95 1.90 33.44 -11.83
CA ALA A 95 0.77 34.31 -11.54
C ALA A 95 0.86 34.91 -10.13
N PHE A 96 1.24 34.11 -9.14
CA PHE A 96 1.42 34.57 -7.76
C PHE A 96 2.53 35.61 -7.67
N LEU A 97 3.69 35.35 -8.30
CA LEU A 97 4.79 36.32 -8.37
C LEU A 97 4.37 37.59 -9.09
N GLN A 98 3.66 37.49 -10.22
CA GLN A 98 3.13 38.64 -10.95
C GLN A 98 2.22 39.48 -10.06
N THR A 99 1.23 38.87 -9.40
CA THR A 99 0.32 39.58 -8.48
C THR A 99 1.09 40.22 -7.33
N PHE A 100 2.06 39.52 -6.74
CA PHE A 100 2.89 40.06 -5.67
C PHE A 100 3.72 41.27 -6.12
N PHE A 101 4.40 41.20 -7.28
CA PHE A 101 5.17 42.30 -7.83
C PHE A 101 4.30 43.47 -8.33
N THR A 102 3.08 43.19 -8.80
CA THR A 102 2.12 44.23 -9.19
C THR A 102 1.55 44.98 -7.98
N ILE A 103 1.35 44.30 -6.84
CA ILE A 103 0.86 44.93 -5.61
C ILE A 103 2.00 45.62 -4.83
N SER A 104 3.22 45.08 -4.90
CA SER A 104 4.39 45.63 -4.19
C SER A 104 5.10 46.75 -4.94
N LYS A 105 4.58 47.15 -6.11
CA LYS A 105 5.03 48.28 -6.93
C LYS A 105 4.00 49.40 -6.86
#